data_AF-A0AAW6Z731-F1
#
_entry.id   AF-A0AAW6Z731-F1
#
_cell.length_a   1.000
_cell.length_b   1.000
_cell.length_c   1.000
_cell.angle_alpha   90.00
_cell.angle_beta   90.00
_cell.angle_gamma   90.00
#
_symmetry.space_group_name_H-M   'P 1'
#
loop_
_entity.id
_entity.type
_entity.pdbx_description
1 polymer ?
#
loop_
_entity_poly.entity_id
_entity_poly.type
_entity_poly.pdbx_seq_one_letter_code
_entity_poly.pdbx_strand_id
1 'polypeptide(L)' 'MKKFALIALTAMTLLSACNTISGVAKDVSAAGTAVSNTAENVKTY' A
#
# COMPACT_ATOMS: atom_id res chain seq x y z
N MET A 1 -15.08 5.28 -30.14
CA MET A 1 -14.16 4.17 -29.78
C MET A 1 -12.98 4.61 -28.92
N LYS A 2 -12.18 5.63 -29.29
CA LYS A 2 -11.01 6.08 -28.51
C LYS A 2 -11.30 6.47 -27.04
N LYS A 3 -12.46 7.10 -26.78
CA LYS A 3 -12.89 7.50 -25.42
C LYS A 3 -13.13 6.31 -24.49
N PHE A 4 -13.70 5.22 -25.03
CA PHE A 4 -13.94 3.99 -24.26
C PHE A 4 -12.64 3.26 -23.95
N ALA A 5 -11.67 3.26 -24.87
CA ALA A 5 -10.35 2.69 -24.62
C ALA A 5 -9.61 3.41 -23.48
N LEU A 6 -9.69 4.74 -23.42
CA LEU A 6 -9.09 5.52 -22.33
C LEU A 6 -9.76 5.23 -20.98
N ILE A 7 -11.09 5.17 -20.94
CA ILE A 7 -11.83 4.83 -19.71
C ILE A 7 -11.45 3.44 -19.21
N ALA A 8 -11.40 2.45 -20.12
CA ALA A 8 -11.01 1.09 -19.77
C ALA A 8 -9.58 1.01 -19.21
N LEU A 9 -8.63 1.75 -19.79
CA LEU A 9 -7.24 1.79 -19.32
C LEU A 9 -7.14 2.40 -17.91
N THR A 10 -7.84 3.50 -17.65
CA THR A 10 -7.87 4.11 -16.31
C THR A 10 -8.50 3.20 -15.27
N ALA A 11 -9.60 2.51 -15.62
CA ALA A 11 -10.25 1.56 -14.72
C ALA A 11 -9.30 0.40 -14.37
N MET A 12 -8.58 -0.15 -15.34
CA MET A 12 -7.59 -1.21 -15.09
C MET A 12 -6.49 -0.75 -14.13
N THR A 13 -5.95 0.46 -14.29
CA THR A 13 -4.92 0.98 -13.38
C THR A 13 -5.43 1.16 -11.95
N LEU A 14 -6.69 1.59 -11.78
CA LEU A 14 -7.32 1.75 -10.47
C LEU A 14 -7.58 0.39 -9.80
N LEU A 15 -8.04 -0.62 -10.55
CA LEU A 15 -8.21 -1.97 -10.01
C LEU A 15 -6.86 -2.63 -9.66
N SER A 16 -5.82 -2.44 -10.48
CA SER A 16 -4.46 -2.90 -10.16
C SER A 16 -3.88 -2.16 -8.96
N ALA A 17 -4.20 -0.87 -8.80
CA ALA A 17 -3.82 -0.08 -7.64
C ALA A 17 -4.46 -0.63 -6.36
N CYS A 18 -5.75 -0.94 -6.34
CA CYS A 18 -6.39 -1.54 -5.15
C CYS A 18 -5.71 -2.84 -4.71
N ASN A 19 -5.29 -3.70 -5.65
CA ASN A 19 -4.60 -4.95 -5.32
C ASN A 19 -3.11 -4.77 -4.96
N THR A 20 -2.42 -3.77 -5.52
CA THR A 20 -1.00 -3.49 -5.25
C THR A 20 -0.80 -2.68 -3.96
N ILE A 21 -1.67 -1.69 -3.73
CA ILE A 21 -1.65 -0.82 -2.55
C ILE A 21 -1.89 -1.66 -1.28
N SER A 22 -2.71 -2.71 -1.31
CA SER A 22 -2.88 -3.59 -0.15
C SER A 22 -1.60 -4.35 0.22
N GLY A 23 -0.81 -4.79 -0.75
CA GLY A 23 0.49 -5.43 -0.50
C GLY A 23 1.47 -4.45 0.13
N VAL A 24 1.64 -3.28 -0.50
CA VAL A 24 2.52 -2.22 0.01
C VAL A 24 2.08 -1.72 1.39
N ALA A 25 0.77 -1.55 1.63
CA ALA A 25 0.24 -1.14 2.92
C ALA A 25 0.54 -2.17 4.03
N LYS A 26 0.47 -3.47 3.72
CA LYS A 26 0.80 -4.53 4.66
C LYS A 26 2.27 -4.48 5.06
N ASP A 27 3.17 -4.29 4.09
CA ASP A 27 4.61 -4.20 4.34
C ASP A 27 4.96 -2.93 5.15
N VAL A 28 4.33 -1.80 4.83
CA VAL A 28 4.48 -0.55 5.60
C VAL A 28 3.98 -0.72 7.03
N SER A 29 2.82 -1.35 7.24
CA SER A 29 2.33 -1.64 8.58
C SER A 29 3.27 -2.55 9.37
N ALA A 30 3.78 -3.62 8.77
CA ALA A 30 4.71 -4.54 9.43
C ALA A 30 6.01 -3.83 9.84
N ALA A 31 6.58 -3.02 8.93
CA ALA A 31 7.76 -2.20 9.23
C ALA A 31 7.49 -1.19 10.35
N GLY A 32 6.33 -0.50 10.30
CA GLY A 32 5.92 0.44 11.35
C GLY A 32 5.79 -0.21 12.71
N THR A 33 5.15 -1.39 12.80
CA THR A 33 5.05 -2.16 14.05
C THR A 33 6.43 -2.57 14.57
N ALA A 34 7.35 -3.01 13.69
CA ALA A 34 8.70 -3.38 14.11
C ALA A 34 9.49 -2.19 14.69
N VAL A 35 9.39 -1.02 14.07
CA VAL A 35 10.00 0.22 14.56
C VAL A 35 9.39 0.65 15.89
N SER A 36 8.05 0.67 16.00
CA SER A 36 7.37 1.02 17.25
C SER A 36 7.76 0.09 18.39
N ASN A 37 7.74 -1.23 18.17
CA ASN A 37 8.12 -2.21 19.20
C ASN A 37 9.57 -2.02 19.64
N THR A 38 10.47 -1.73 18.69
CA THR A 38 11.88 -1.45 19.02
C THR A 38 11.97 -0.18 19.86
N ALA A 39 11.30 0.90 19.45
CA ALA A 39 11.29 2.17 20.18
C ALA A 39 10.73 2.03 21.61
N GLU A 40 9.66 1.25 21.80
CA GLU A 40 9.10 0.93 23.12
C GLU A 40 10.06 0.11 23.97
N ASN A 41 10.80 -0.82 23.36
CA ASN A 41 11.81 -1.61 24.06
C ASN A 41 12.95 -0.73 24.58
N VAL A 42 13.47 0.20 23.78
CA VAL A 42 14.56 1.11 24.21
C VAL A 42 14.10 2.17 25.21
N LYS A 43 12.84 2.62 25.14
CA LYS A 43 12.27 3.58 26.10
C LYS A 43 12.29 3.07 27.55
N THR A 44 12.33 1.76 27.73
CA THR A 44 12.29 1.10 29.05
C THR A 44 13.69 0.83 29.64
N TYR A 45 14.77 1.18 28.92
CA TYR A 45 16.16 1.22 29.42
C TYR A 45 16.56 2.64 29.82
#